data_AF-A0A358C220-F1
#
_entry.id   AF-A0A358C220-F1
#
_cell.length_a   1.000
_cell.length_b   1.000
_cell.length_c   1.000
_cell.angle_alpha   90.00
_cell.angle_beta   90.00
_cell.angle_gamma   90.00
#
_symmetry.space_group_name_H-M   'P 1'
#
loop_
_entity.id
_entity.type
_entity.pdbx_description
1 polymer ?
#
loop_
_entity_poly.entity_id
_entity_poly.type
_entity_poly.pdbx_seq_one_letter_code
_entity_poly.pdbx_strand_id
1 'polypeptide(L)'
;MKILLVDDSVRRRRAGKKQLEALGHDVIAVSEYGEARKLAKVGGFDIALLDLLMPAEATTLGPEARTAHIGREIAIGFPLLLSLAGLVGKIAVATDTNHHNHPMSAAVDWFLGDRKLVVNGAVVLIMHAPVCEDGKNWGNVLERLLGSEP
;
A
#
# COMPACT_ATOMS: atom_id res chain seq x y z
N MET A 1 14.99 -1.98 8.67
CA MET A 1 13.62 -1.59 9.06
C MET A 1 12.71 -2.77 8.86
N LYS A 2 11.64 -2.84 9.65
CA LYS A 2 10.57 -3.83 9.49
C LYS A 2 9.45 -3.23 8.65
N ILE A 3 9.17 -3.86 7.51
CA ILE A 3 8.25 -3.37 6.49
C ILE A 3 7.04 -4.28 6.39
N LEU A 4 5.85 -3.69 6.43
CA LEU A 4 4.60 -4.34 6.05
C LEU A 4 4.31 -4.04 4.58
N LEU A 5 4.38 -5.06 3.71
CA LEU A 5 4.02 -4.96 2.30
C LEU A 5 2.63 -5.56 2.07
N VAL A 6 1.72 -4.83 1.43
CA VAL A 6 0.35 -5.25 1.18
C VAL A 6 0.05 -5.16 -0.31
N ASP A 7 -0.10 -6.32 -0.96
CA ASP A 7 -0.38 -6.42 -2.40
C ASP A 7 -1.07 -7.78 -2.65
N ASP A 8 -2.25 -7.76 -3.28
CA ASP A 8 -3.09 -8.94 -3.45
C ASP A 8 -2.47 -9.93 -4.45
N SER A 9 -1.80 -9.42 -5.48
CA SER A 9 -1.17 -10.22 -6.52
C SER A 9 0.03 -11.00 -5.98
N VAL A 10 -0.05 -12.33 -6.04
CA VAL A 10 1.04 -13.23 -5.60
C VAL A 10 2.36 -12.90 -6.30
N ARG A 11 2.33 -12.59 -7.61
CA ARG A 11 3.53 -12.26 -8.39
C ARG A 11 4.14 -10.94 -7.91
N ARG A 12 3.34 -9.87 -7.88
CA ARG A 12 3.80 -8.53 -7.48
C ARG A 12 4.27 -8.51 -6.03
N ARG A 13 3.54 -9.17 -5.13
CA ARG A 13 3.91 -9.31 -3.71
C ARG A 13 5.25 -10.02 -3.53
N ARG A 14 5.48 -11.14 -4.22
CA ARG A 14 6.76 -11.88 -4.15
C ARG A 14 7.92 -11.05 -4.70
N ALA A 15 7.72 -10.36 -5.83
CA ALA A 15 8.72 -9.49 -6.41
C ALA A 15 9.06 -8.32 -5.49
N GLY A 16 8.05 -7.62 -4.96
CA GLY A 16 8.24 -6.54 -3.99
C GLY A 16 8.96 -6.98 -2.72
N LYS A 17 8.56 -8.13 -2.16
CA LYS A 17 9.24 -8.71 -1.00
C LYS A 17 10.73 -8.95 -1.30
N LYS A 18 11.04 -9.62 -2.42
CA LYS A 18 12.42 -9.88 -2.84
C LYS A 18 13.23 -8.58 -3.04
N GLN A 19 12.65 -7.57 -3.67
CA GLN A 19 13.30 -6.26 -3.86
C GLN A 19 13.69 -5.63 -2.51
N LEU A 20 12.77 -5.60 -1.56
CA LEU A 20 12.97 -4.97 -0.25
C LEU A 20 13.90 -5.78 0.66
N GLU A 21 13.83 -7.11 0.64
CA GLU A 21 14.77 -7.98 1.36
C GLU A 21 16.19 -7.85 0.81
N ALA A 22 16.36 -7.70 -0.52
CA ALA A 22 17.67 -7.45 -1.14
C ALA A 22 18.29 -6.11 -0.72
N LEU A 23 17.47 -5.15 -0.26
CA LEU A 23 17.92 -3.88 0.36
C LEU A 23 18.21 -4.01 1.86
N GLY A 24 18.13 -5.23 2.43
CA GLY A 24 18.46 -5.50 3.83
C GLY A 24 17.33 -5.19 4.81
N HIS A 25 16.07 -5.24 4.37
CA HIS A 25 14.91 -5.02 5.23
C HIS A 25 14.24 -6.33 5.67
N ASP A 26 13.61 -6.34 6.84
CA ASP A 26 12.75 -7.43 7.29
C ASP A 26 11.33 -7.18 6.75
N VAL A 27 10.82 -8.08 5.92
CA VAL A 27 9.59 -7.84 5.15
C VAL A 27 8.53 -8.88 5.45
N ILE A 28 7.43 -8.41 6.03
CA ILE A 28 6.19 -9.17 6.17
C ILE A 28 5.26 -8.74 5.04
N ALA A 29 4.99 -9.67 4.12
CA ALA A 29 4.16 -9.41 2.95
C ALA A 29 2.84 -10.18 3.04
N VAL A 30 1.72 -9.48 2.95
CA VAL A 30 0.36 -10.04 3.06
C VAL A 30 -0.48 -9.69 1.82
N SER A 31 -1.46 -10.54 1.50
CA SER A 31 -2.42 -10.31 0.39
C SER A 31 -3.66 -9.53 0.80
N GLU A 32 -3.97 -9.52 2.10
CA GLU A 32 -5.24 -9.06 2.62
C GLU A 32 -5.04 -7.78 3.45
N TYR A 33 -5.81 -6.75 3.13
CA TYR A 33 -5.84 -5.51 3.90
C TYR A 33 -6.42 -5.72 5.30
N GLY A 34 -7.30 -6.71 5.49
CA GLY A 34 -7.80 -7.10 6.81
C GLY A 34 -6.70 -7.69 7.70
N GLU A 35 -5.84 -8.53 7.14
CA GLU A 35 -4.66 -9.06 7.81
C GLU A 35 -3.63 -7.96 8.11
N ALA A 36 -3.33 -7.12 7.12
CA ALA A 36 -2.44 -5.97 7.28
C ALA A 36 -2.83 -5.08 8.46
N ARG A 37 -4.12 -4.77 8.58
CA ARG A 37 -4.65 -3.96 9.69
C ARG A 37 -4.50 -4.65 11.05
N LYS A 38 -4.65 -5.98 11.13
CA LYS A 38 -4.43 -6.73 12.37
C LYS A 38 -2.95 -6.70 12.77
N LEU A 39 -2.06 -6.95 11.82
CA LEU A 39 -0.60 -6.91 12.05
C LEU A 39 -0.11 -5.52 12.47
N ALA A 40 -0.58 -4.46 11.82
CA ALA A 40 -0.21 -3.09 12.18
C ALA A 40 -0.62 -2.72 13.62
N LYS A 41 -1.74 -3.27 14.13
CA LYS A 41 -2.17 -3.08 15.53
C LYS A 41 -1.31 -3.85 16.54
N VAL A 42 -0.76 -5.00 16.16
CA VAL A 42 0.24 -5.71 16.99
C VAL A 42 1.52 -4.88 17.07
N GLY A 43 1.84 -4.14 16.01
CA GLY A 43 2.89 -3.14 15.99
C GLY A 43 4.26 -3.68 15.57
N GLY A 44 5.27 -2.82 15.72
CA GLY A 44 6.66 -3.13 15.38
C GLY A 44 7.06 -2.87 13.92
N PHE A 45 6.17 -2.29 13.10
CA PHE A 45 6.50 -1.89 11.74
C PHE A 45 6.97 -0.44 11.70
N ASP A 46 8.10 -0.21 11.04
CA ASP A 46 8.60 1.14 10.76
C ASP A 46 7.86 1.76 9.57
N ILE A 47 7.50 0.90 8.60
CA ILE A 47 6.99 1.30 7.28
C ILE A 47 5.86 0.37 6.85
N ALA A 48 4.84 0.95 6.21
CA ALA A 48 3.83 0.21 5.46
C ALA A 48 3.82 0.64 3.99
N LEU A 49 3.88 -0.33 3.08
CA LEU A 49 3.81 -0.14 1.63
C LEU A 49 2.56 -0.85 1.11
N LEU A 50 1.62 -0.09 0.55
CA LEU A 50 0.26 -0.52 0.32
C LEU A 50 -0.09 -0.40 -1.17
N ASP A 51 -0.67 -1.45 -1.74
CA ASP A 51 -1.37 -1.32 -3.01
C ASP A 51 -2.59 -0.41 -2.86
N LEU A 52 -2.85 0.38 -3.90
CA LEU A 52 -4.02 1.23 -4.01
C LEU A 52 -5.30 0.41 -4.23
N LEU A 53 -5.23 -0.54 -5.15
CA LEU A 53 -6.37 -1.29 -5.67
C LEU A 53 -6.24 -2.75 -5.25
N MET A 54 -7.19 -3.23 -4.45
CA MET A 54 -7.22 -4.62 -4.00
C MET A 54 -8.67 -5.14 -3.96
N PRO A 55 -8.89 -6.47 -4.06
CA PRO A 55 -10.22 -7.06 -4.01
C PRO A 55 -10.88 -6.84 -2.65
N ALA A 56 -12.16 -6.52 -2.63
CA ALA A 56 -12.92 -6.39 -1.40
C ALA A 56 -13.00 -7.73 -0.63
N GLU A 57 -12.78 -7.64 0.68
CA GLU A 57 -12.83 -8.73 1.64
C GLU A 57 -14.15 -8.79 2.41
N ALA A 58 -14.44 -9.97 2.94
CA ALA A 58 -15.66 -10.24 3.68
C ALA A 58 -15.72 -9.60 5.09
N THR A 59 -14.57 -9.25 5.67
CA THR A 59 -14.39 -9.02 7.12
C THR A 59 -15.44 -8.10 7.75
N THR A 60 -15.81 -7.01 7.07
CA THR A 60 -16.76 -6.01 7.59
C THR A 60 -18.10 -5.97 6.84
N LEU A 61 -18.30 -6.86 5.86
CA LEU A 61 -19.48 -6.85 4.99
C LEU A 61 -20.61 -7.72 5.56
N GLY A 62 -21.84 -7.22 5.48
CA GLY A 62 -23.05 -8.00 5.71
C GLY A 62 -23.35 -8.99 4.57
N PRO A 63 -24.27 -9.95 4.74
CA PRO A 63 -24.50 -11.04 3.80
C PRO A 63 -24.75 -10.61 2.34
N GLU A 64 -25.63 -9.61 2.13
CA GLU A 64 -25.94 -9.11 0.79
C GLU A 64 -24.72 -8.47 0.11
N ALA A 65 -23.98 -7.66 0.85
CA ALA A 65 -22.78 -7.00 0.36
C ALA A 65 -21.66 -7.99 0.05
N ARG A 66 -21.56 -9.11 0.79
CA ARG A 66 -20.59 -10.17 0.50
C ARG A 66 -20.82 -10.77 -0.87
N THR A 67 -22.06 -11.12 -1.20
CA THR A 67 -22.42 -11.65 -2.52
C THR A 67 -22.17 -10.64 -3.63
N ALA A 68 -22.45 -9.35 -3.37
CA ALA A 68 -22.33 -8.32 -4.38
C ALA A 68 -20.88 -7.87 -4.64
N HIS A 69 -20.02 -7.84 -3.62
CA HIS A 69 -18.76 -7.07 -3.69
C HIS A 69 -17.48 -7.87 -3.46
N ILE A 70 -17.50 -9.03 -2.79
CA ILE A 70 -16.25 -9.78 -2.54
C ILE A 70 -15.52 -10.05 -3.85
N GLY A 71 -14.21 -9.84 -3.84
CA GLY A 71 -13.35 -10.05 -5.02
C GLY A 71 -13.38 -8.89 -6.03
N ARG A 72 -14.30 -7.93 -5.91
CA ARG A 72 -14.28 -6.72 -6.75
C ARG A 72 -13.15 -5.82 -6.32
N GLU A 73 -12.38 -5.34 -7.29
CA GLU A 73 -11.34 -4.35 -7.06
C GLU A 73 -11.94 -3.06 -6.50
N ILE A 74 -11.34 -2.57 -5.41
CA ILE A 74 -11.71 -1.32 -4.74
C ILE A 74 -10.46 -0.54 -4.34
N ALA A 75 -10.62 0.77 -4.17
CA ALA A 75 -9.58 1.71 -3.74
C ALA A 75 -9.19 1.62 -2.25
N ILE A 76 -9.07 0.40 -1.71
CA ILE A 76 -8.93 0.17 -0.27
C ILE A 76 -7.57 0.64 0.29
N GLY A 77 -6.55 0.83 -0.55
CA GLY A 77 -5.25 1.38 -0.11
C GLY A 77 -5.38 2.74 0.57
N PHE A 78 -6.31 3.58 0.09
CA PHE A 78 -6.60 4.89 0.70
C PHE A 78 -7.18 4.78 2.13
N PRO A 79 -8.32 4.10 2.35
CA PRO A 79 -8.82 3.87 3.72
C PRO A 79 -7.84 3.09 4.61
N LEU A 80 -7.06 2.18 4.04
CA LEU A 80 -6.06 1.41 4.80
C LEU A 80 -4.95 2.31 5.32
N LEU A 81 -4.41 3.22 4.50
CA LEU A 81 -3.47 4.24 4.93
C LEU A 81 -4.00 5.03 6.12
N LEU A 82 -5.24 5.53 6.04
CA LEU A 82 -5.86 6.28 7.14
C LEU A 82 -6.00 5.43 8.41
N SER A 83 -6.30 4.14 8.26
CA SER A 83 -6.40 3.20 9.39
C SER A 83 -5.05 2.85 10.02
N LEU A 84 -3.94 2.98 9.28
CA LEU A 84 -2.59 2.66 9.77
C LEU A 84 -1.86 3.90 10.30
N ALA A 85 -2.30 5.09 9.89
CA ALA A 85 -1.77 6.36 10.37
C ALA A 85 -1.91 6.48 11.90
N GLY A 86 -0.79 6.70 12.59
CA GLY A 86 -0.70 6.69 14.06
C GLY A 86 -0.30 5.32 14.66
N LEU A 87 -0.28 4.25 13.85
CA LEU A 87 0.30 2.95 14.21
C LEU A 87 1.66 2.73 13.54
N VAL A 88 1.84 3.29 12.34
CA VAL A 88 3.07 3.18 11.54
C VAL A 88 3.54 4.58 11.18
N GLY A 89 4.84 4.86 11.40
CA GLY A 89 5.40 6.20 11.25
C GLY A 89 5.57 6.68 9.81
N LYS A 90 5.75 5.77 8.85
CA LYS A 90 5.87 6.10 7.43
C LYS A 90 5.03 5.14 6.57
N ILE A 91 4.23 5.68 5.65
CA ILE A 91 3.30 4.89 4.84
C ILE A 91 3.37 5.35 3.38
N ALA A 92 3.47 4.41 2.44
CA ALA A 92 3.24 4.70 1.03
C ALA A 92 2.04 3.91 0.49
N VAL A 93 1.18 4.59 -0.27
CA VAL A 93 0.19 3.95 -1.15
C VAL A 93 0.67 4.12 -2.58
N ALA A 94 0.83 3.01 -3.30
CA ALA A 94 1.38 3.03 -4.64
C ALA A 94 0.57 2.18 -5.62
N THR A 95 0.43 2.67 -6.85
CA THR A 95 -0.28 1.97 -7.92
C THR A 95 0.57 1.88 -9.20
N ASP A 96 0.56 0.74 -9.86
CA ASP A 96 1.07 0.57 -11.25
C ASP A 96 -0.06 0.64 -12.29
N THR A 97 -1.30 0.91 -11.86
CA THR A 97 -2.43 1.07 -12.75
C THR A 97 -2.30 2.38 -13.50
N ASN A 98 -2.37 2.31 -14.84
CA ASN A 98 -2.39 3.48 -15.69
C ASN A 98 -3.55 4.42 -15.26
N HIS A 99 -3.25 5.71 -15.09
CA HIS A 99 -4.23 6.70 -14.64
C HIS A 99 -5.43 6.89 -15.56
N HIS A 100 -5.35 6.51 -16.84
CA HIS A 100 -6.49 6.50 -17.76
C HIS A 100 -7.43 5.29 -17.56
N ASN A 101 -7.02 4.29 -16.77
CA ASN A 101 -7.73 3.01 -16.67
C ASN A 101 -8.55 2.85 -15.39
N HIS A 102 -8.35 3.70 -14.37
CA HIS A 102 -9.12 3.62 -13.14
C HIS A 102 -9.28 5.01 -12.48
N PRO A 103 -10.49 5.42 -12.07
CA PRO A 103 -10.74 6.78 -11.55
C PRO A 103 -9.94 7.10 -10.29
N MET A 104 -9.77 6.11 -9.39
CA MET A 104 -8.90 6.30 -8.23
C MET A 104 -7.43 6.43 -8.61
N SER A 105 -7.00 5.76 -9.69
CA SER A 105 -5.63 5.91 -10.18
C SER A 105 -5.43 7.33 -10.72
N ALA A 106 -6.38 7.88 -11.49
CA ALA A 106 -6.35 9.28 -11.92
C ALA A 106 -6.28 10.28 -10.75
N ALA A 107 -6.99 10.02 -9.66
CA ALA A 107 -6.97 10.89 -8.49
C ALA A 107 -5.62 10.88 -7.74
N VAL A 108 -4.72 9.92 -8.01
CA VAL A 108 -3.35 9.95 -7.48
C VAL A 108 -2.57 11.16 -8.01
N ASP A 109 -2.89 11.68 -9.20
CA ASP A 109 -2.23 12.87 -9.78
C ASP A 109 -2.42 14.12 -8.89
N TRP A 110 -3.48 14.17 -8.07
CA TRP A 110 -3.71 15.27 -7.12
C TRP A 110 -2.67 15.36 -6.01
N PHE A 111 -1.93 14.27 -5.78
CA PHE A 111 -0.88 14.19 -4.76
C PHE A 111 0.50 14.60 -5.29
N LEU A 112 0.59 15.12 -6.53
CA LEU A 112 1.78 15.76 -7.10
C LEU A 112 3.08 14.94 -6.99
N GLY A 113 3.00 13.64 -7.31
CA GLY A 113 4.14 12.74 -7.45
C GLY A 113 4.82 12.40 -6.12
N ASP A 114 5.81 13.21 -5.73
CA ASP A 114 6.69 12.95 -4.58
C ASP A 114 6.33 13.77 -3.34
N ARG A 115 5.22 14.52 -3.40
CA ARG A 115 4.79 15.32 -2.26
C ARG A 115 4.36 14.41 -1.11
N LYS A 116 4.99 14.61 0.04
CA LYS A 116 4.64 13.94 1.28
C LYS A 116 3.58 14.72 2.04
N LEU A 117 2.71 13.98 2.72
CA LEU A 117 1.70 14.51 3.63
C LEU A 117 1.98 14.02 5.05
N VAL A 118 1.43 14.70 6.04
CA VAL A 118 1.39 14.20 7.41
C VAL A 118 -0.06 13.87 7.75
N VAL A 119 -0.32 12.60 8.10
CA VAL A 119 -1.63 12.12 8.50
C VAL A 119 -1.49 11.44 9.86
N ASN A 120 -2.15 11.98 10.88
CA ASN A 120 -2.09 11.45 12.25
C ASN A 120 -0.65 11.15 12.73
N GLY A 121 0.29 12.07 12.45
CA GLY A 121 1.71 11.94 12.79
C GLY A 121 2.54 11.02 11.88
N ALA A 122 1.93 10.29 10.95
CA ALA A 122 2.64 9.48 9.97
C ALA A 122 3.01 10.30 8.74
N VAL A 123 4.23 10.11 8.21
CA VAL A 123 4.65 10.64 6.91
C VAL A 123 4.08 9.73 5.82
N VAL A 124 3.35 10.32 4.89
CA VAL A 124 2.56 9.62 3.88
C VAL A 124 3.01 10.02 2.49
N LEU A 125 3.19 9.03 1.60
CA LEU A 125 3.39 9.23 0.16
C LEU A 125 2.28 8.49 -0.60
N ILE A 126 1.66 9.15 -1.57
CA ILE A 126 0.65 8.54 -2.46
C ILE A 126 1.11 8.82 -3.89
N MET A 127 1.38 7.77 -4.66
CA MET A 127 2.05 7.93 -5.95
C MET A 127 1.72 6.84 -6.98
N HIS A 128 1.95 7.16 -8.25
CA HIS A 128 2.13 6.14 -9.28
C HIS A 128 3.52 5.52 -9.12
N ALA A 129 3.57 4.23 -8.86
CA ALA A 129 4.83 3.52 -8.71
C ALA A 129 5.57 3.46 -10.05
N PRO A 130 6.89 3.73 -10.07
CA PRO A 130 7.71 3.29 -11.19
C PRO A 130 7.58 1.78 -11.36
N VAL A 131 7.56 1.32 -12.61
CA VAL A 131 7.34 -0.10 -12.94
C VAL A 131 8.67 -0.74 -13.35
N CYS A 132 8.90 -1.96 -12.88
CA CYS A 132 9.95 -2.88 -13.31
C CYS A 132 9.30 -4.13 -13.92
N GLU A 133 10.11 -5.07 -14.41
CA GLU A 133 9.65 -6.28 -15.12
C GLU A 133 8.52 -7.03 -14.38
N ASP A 134 8.61 -7.12 -13.04
CA ASP A 134 7.67 -7.88 -12.21
C ASP A 134 6.53 -7.05 -11.58
N GLY A 135 6.41 -5.77 -11.91
CA GLY A 135 5.39 -4.86 -11.38
C GLY A 135 5.99 -3.61 -10.75
N LYS A 136 5.39 -3.10 -9.67
CA LYS A 136 5.87 -1.90 -8.96
C LYS A 136 7.32 -2.07 -8.50
N ASN A 137 8.13 -1.03 -8.66
CA ASN A 137 9.45 -0.91 -8.07
C ASN A 137 9.30 -0.39 -6.63
N TRP A 138 9.06 -1.31 -5.70
CA TRP A 138 8.86 -0.98 -4.29
C TRP A 138 10.12 -0.42 -3.63
N GLY A 139 11.32 -0.77 -4.12
CA GLY A 139 12.56 -0.17 -3.67
C GLY A 139 12.61 1.34 -3.93
N ASN A 140 12.18 1.78 -5.12
CA ASN A 140 12.13 3.21 -5.43
C ASN A 140 10.98 3.95 -4.71
N VAL A 141 9.82 3.30 -4.52
CA VAL A 141 8.75 3.84 -3.66
C VAL A 141 9.27 4.08 -2.24
N LEU A 142 10.00 3.11 -1.69
CA LEU A 142 10.60 3.21 -0.36
C LEU A 142 11.63 4.34 -0.30
N GLU A 143 12.54 4.43 -1.27
CA GLU A 143 13.54 5.49 -1.36
C GLU A 143 12.89 6.88 -1.36
N ARG A 144 11.85 7.10 -2.16
CA ARG A 144 11.12 8.38 -2.22
C ARG A 144 10.42 8.70 -0.91
N LEU A 145 9.78 7.70 -0.28
CA LEU A 145 9.17 7.85 1.04
C LEU A 145 10.20 8.28 2.09
N LEU A 146 11.41 7.70 2.05
CA LEU A 146 12.52 7.97 2.97
C LEU A 146 13.38 9.18 2.64
N GLY A 147 13.27 9.76 1.44
CA GLY A 147 13.97 11.00 1.07
C GLY A 147 13.64 12.15 2.02
N SER A 148 14.14 13.36 1.74
CA SER A 148 13.94 14.55 2.60
C SER A 148 12.51 14.64 3.17
N GLU A 149 12.42 14.87 4.48
CA GLU A 149 11.13 15.01 5.18
C GLU A 149 10.32 16.17 4.58
N PRO A 150 8.96 16.09 4.63
CA PRO A 150 8.07 17.11 4.06
C PRO A 150 8.36 18.55 4.51
#